data_AF-A0A357YT93-F1
#
_entry.id   AF-A0A357YT93-F1
#
_cell.length_a   1.000
_cell.length_b   1.000
_cell.length_c   1.000
_cell.angle_alpha   90.00
_cell.angle_beta   90.00
_cell.angle_gamma   90.00
#
_symmetry.space_group_name_H-M   'P 1'
#
loop_
_entity.id
_entity.type
_entity.pdbx_description
1 polymer ?
#
loop_
_entity_poly.entity_id
_entity_poly.type
_entity_poly.pdbx_seq_one_letter_code
_entity_poly.pdbx_strand_id
1 'polypeptide(L)'
;MAQVSQVSSDSYIPLDNEPYMSKGQLAYFKGKLMQRKSELHNRITKSIEKIKTLEATQADILDRSNSYIDLELELKSFERHSDMIVQVDHALARIDDGNFGYCELTGDEIGLPRLEAIPFASMSIKALEEFEAGRGNMFLTN
;
A
#
# COMPACT_ATOMS: atom_id res chain seq x y z
N MET A 1 -2.58 -13.25 38.71
CA MET A 1 -2.72 -11.84 38.27
C MET A 1 -2.94 -11.86 36.76
N ALA A 2 -3.80 -10.97 36.27
CA ALA A 2 -4.75 -11.15 35.16
C ALA A 2 -4.18 -11.66 33.81
N GLN A 3 -4.94 -12.57 33.19
CA GLN A 3 -4.81 -13.07 31.84
C GLN A 3 -5.10 -11.94 30.83
N VAL A 4 -4.23 -11.75 29.84
CA VAL A 4 -4.47 -10.83 28.72
C VAL A 4 -5.24 -11.60 27.65
N SER A 5 -6.54 -11.33 27.60
CA SER A 5 -7.49 -11.90 26.65
C SER A 5 -7.15 -11.49 25.22
N GLN A 6 -7.19 -12.47 24.32
CA GLN A 6 -7.07 -12.25 22.88
C GLN A 6 -8.20 -11.34 22.40
N VAL A 7 -7.84 -10.15 21.91
CA VAL A 7 -8.79 -9.26 21.23
C VAL A 7 -8.87 -9.70 19.78
N SER A 8 -10.03 -10.19 19.38
CA SER A 8 -10.37 -10.47 17.99
C SER A 8 -10.20 -9.20 17.14
N SER A 9 -9.46 -9.32 16.05
CA SER A 9 -9.07 -8.23 15.13
C SER A 9 -10.24 -7.47 14.49
N ASP A 10 -11.48 -7.96 14.59
CA ASP A 10 -12.65 -7.42 13.90
C ASP A 10 -13.36 -6.26 14.62
N SER A 11 -12.92 -5.84 15.81
CA SER A 11 -13.64 -4.81 16.60
C SER A 11 -12.77 -3.70 17.19
N TYR A 12 -11.49 -3.67 16.84
CA TYR A 12 -10.59 -2.61 17.30
C TYR A 12 -10.55 -1.46 16.31
N ILE A 13 -10.80 -0.25 16.79
CA ILE A 13 -10.70 0.99 16.03
C ILE A 13 -9.63 1.84 16.75
N PRO A 14 -8.53 2.23 16.07
CA PRO A 14 -7.55 3.15 16.62
C PRO A 14 -8.21 4.48 17.01
N LEU A 15 -8.00 4.92 18.25
CA LEU A 15 -8.54 6.19 18.75
C LEU A 15 -7.40 7.16 19.08
N ASP A 16 -7.67 8.47 19.01
CA ASP A 16 -6.68 9.50 19.36
C ASP A 16 -6.43 9.62 20.88
N ASN A 17 -7.20 8.90 21.71
CA ASN A 17 -7.12 8.97 23.18
C ASN A 17 -6.20 7.91 23.82
N GLU A 18 -5.54 7.08 23.01
CA GLU A 18 -4.55 6.11 23.45
C GLU A 18 -3.14 6.53 22.99
N PRO A 19 -2.06 5.98 23.58
CA PRO A 19 -0.71 6.29 23.14
C PRO A 19 -0.53 5.97 21.65
N TYR A 20 0.03 6.93 20.90
CA TYR A 20 0.30 6.78 19.48
C TYR A 20 1.17 5.54 19.22
N MET A 21 0.75 4.72 18.25
CA MET A 21 1.38 3.44 17.89
C MET A 21 1.55 2.48 19.07
N SER A 22 0.50 2.39 19.90
CA SER A 22 0.39 1.34 20.92
C SER A 22 0.46 -0.06 20.30
N LYS A 23 0.72 -1.08 21.12
CA LYS A 23 0.71 -2.50 20.67
C LYS A 23 -0.61 -2.89 20.00
N GLY A 24 -1.73 -2.29 20.41
CA GLY A 24 -3.04 -2.50 19.79
C GLY A 24 -3.11 -1.89 18.39
N GLN A 25 -2.70 -0.62 18.25
CA GLN A 25 -2.66 0.08 16.96
C GLN A 25 -1.74 -0.62 15.96
N LEU A 26 -0.54 -1.02 16.39
CA LEU A 26 0.41 -1.75 15.55
C LEU A 26 -0.15 -3.10 15.09
N ALA A 27 -0.82 -3.86 15.99
CA ALA A 27 -1.44 -5.13 15.62
C ALA A 27 -2.56 -4.94 14.59
N TYR A 28 -3.37 -3.89 14.75
CA TYR A 28 -4.43 -3.52 13.81
C TYR A 28 -3.87 -3.16 12.43
N PHE A 29 -2.94 -2.23 12.35
CA PHE A 29 -2.34 -1.83 11.08
C PHE A 29 -1.55 -2.96 10.43
N LYS A 30 -0.89 -3.83 11.19
CA LYS A 30 -0.24 -5.04 10.67
C LYS A 30 -1.24 -5.98 10.02
N GLY A 31 -2.38 -6.23 10.66
CA GLY A 31 -3.47 -7.02 10.08
C GLY A 31 -4.00 -6.42 8.77
N LYS A 32 -4.22 -5.10 8.77
CA LYS A 32 -4.70 -4.35 7.59
C LYS A 32 -3.71 -4.39 6.42
N LEU A 33 -2.41 -4.22 6.69
CA LEU A 33 -1.35 -4.33 5.69
C LEU A 33 -1.25 -5.74 5.11
N MET A 34 -1.36 -6.78 5.95
CA MET A 34 -1.35 -8.18 5.49
C MET A 34 -2.57 -8.50 4.61
N GLN A 35 -3.75 -8.02 4.98
CA GLN A 35 -4.95 -8.13 4.15
C GLN A 35 -4.73 -7.44 2.81
N ARG A 36 -4.20 -6.21 2.84
CA ARG A 36 -3.93 -5.42 1.63
C ARG A 36 -2.92 -6.11 0.71
N LYS A 37 -1.86 -6.71 1.28
CA LYS A 37 -0.87 -7.51 0.54
C LYS A 37 -1.53 -8.69 -0.17
N SER A 38 -2.39 -9.44 0.53
CA SER A 38 -3.11 -10.58 -0.04
C SER A 38 -4.03 -10.14 -1.19
N GLU A 39 -4.77 -9.05 -1.03
CA GLU A 39 -5.60 -8.48 -2.10
C GLU A 39 -4.78 -8.10 -3.34
N LEU A 40 -3.60 -7.51 -3.13
CA LEU A 40 -2.71 -7.11 -4.22
C LEU A 40 -2.14 -8.29 -4.98
N HIS A 41 -1.69 -9.34 -4.29
CA HIS A 41 -1.26 -10.57 -4.95
C HIS A 41 -2.36 -11.19 -5.81
N ASN A 42 -3.62 -11.18 -5.33
CA ASN A 42 -4.76 -11.66 -6.09
C ASN A 42 -5.03 -10.79 -7.33
N ARG A 43 -4.92 -9.46 -7.21
CA ARG A 43 -5.05 -8.53 -8.35
C ARG A 43 -3.97 -8.75 -9.40
N ILE A 44 -2.71 -8.88 -8.97
CA ILE A 44 -1.58 -9.16 -9.86
C ILE A 44 -1.77 -10.47 -10.61
N THR A 45 -2.17 -11.53 -9.91
CA THR A 45 -2.41 -12.84 -10.54
C THR A 45 -3.45 -12.74 -11.64
N LYS A 46 -4.57 -12.04 -11.38
CA LYS A 46 -5.63 -11.78 -12.36
C LYS A 46 -5.15 -10.92 -13.53
N SER A 47 -4.34 -9.89 -13.27
CA SER A 47 -3.76 -9.06 -14.33
C SER A 47 -2.85 -9.88 -15.26
N ILE A 48 -2.02 -10.76 -14.69
CA ILE A 48 -1.18 -11.68 -15.48
C ILE A 48 -2.02 -12.60 -16.36
N GLU A 49 -3.10 -13.18 -15.82
CA GLU A 49 -4.03 -14.00 -16.60
C GLU A 49 -4.65 -13.20 -17.75
N LYS A 50 -5.13 -11.98 -17.47
CA LYS A 50 -5.74 -11.11 -18.48
C LYS A 50 -4.75 -10.69 -19.56
N ILE A 51 -3.52 -10.33 -19.20
CA ILE A 51 -2.44 -10.03 -20.16
C ILE A 51 -2.23 -11.20 -21.11
N LYS A 52 -2.10 -12.43 -20.59
CA LYS A 52 -1.94 -13.64 -21.42
C LYS A 52 -3.12 -13.86 -22.37
N THR A 53 -4.35 -13.61 -21.91
CA THR A 53 -5.53 -13.74 -22.78
C THR A 53 -5.54 -12.70 -23.90
N LEU A 54 -5.17 -11.45 -23.62
CA LEU A 54 -5.12 -10.38 -24.61
C LEU A 54 -4.03 -10.63 -25.65
N GLU A 55 -2.87 -11.15 -25.24
CA GLU A 55 -1.79 -11.54 -26.15
C GLU A 55 -2.15 -12.73 -27.05
N ALA A 56 -2.89 -13.71 -26.53
CA ALA A 56 -3.32 -14.88 -27.29
C ALA A 56 -4.46 -14.58 -28.27
N THR A 57 -5.26 -13.55 -27.99
CA THR A 57 -6.40 -13.15 -28.83
C THR A 57 -5.89 -12.30 -29.99
N GLN A 58 -5.35 -12.96 -31.02
CA GLN A 58 -4.90 -12.28 -32.24
C GLN A 58 -6.13 -11.87 -33.06
N ALA A 59 -6.62 -10.66 -32.81
CA ALA A 59 -7.81 -10.13 -33.45
C ALA A 59 -7.56 -9.74 -34.92
N ASP A 60 -8.62 -9.73 -35.73
CA ASP A 60 -8.61 -9.20 -37.09
C ASP A 60 -8.09 -7.74 -37.11
N ILE A 61 -7.63 -7.27 -38.28
CA ILE A 61 -6.93 -5.98 -38.47
C ILE A 61 -7.68 -4.80 -37.82
N LEU A 62 -9.02 -4.84 -37.78
CA LEU A 62 -9.87 -3.78 -37.22
C LEU A 62 -9.88 -3.73 -35.68
N ASP A 63 -9.72 -4.87 -35.01
CA ASP A 63 -9.80 -4.99 -33.54
C ASP A 63 -8.43 -5.01 -32.87
N ARG A 64 -7.37 -5.10 -33.67
CA ARG A 64 -5.98 -5.11 -33.21
C ARG A 64 -5.63 -3.87 -32.39
N SER A 65 -6.07 -2.68 -32.83
CA SER A 65 -5.80 -1.43 -32.13
C SER A 65 -6.45 -1.40 -30.74
N ASN A 66 -7.70 -1.86 -30.62
CA ASN A 66 -8.40 -1.89 -29.34
C ASN A 66 -7.73 -2.87 -28.36
N SER A 67 -7.36 -4.06 -28.86
CA SER A 67 -6.68 -5.09 -28.07
C SER A 67 -5.32 -4.60 -27.50
N TYR A 68 -4.60 -3.78 -28.26
CA TYR A 68 -3.35 -3.18 -27.77
C TYR A 68 -3.57 -2.14 -26.68
N ILE A 69 -4.60 -1.30 -26.81
CA ILE A 69 -4.94 -0.31 -25.78
C ILE A 69 -5.31 -1.05 -24.48
N ASP A 70 -6.12 -2.10 -24.57
CA ASP A 70 -6.49 -2.92 -23.42
C ASP A 70 -5.29 -3.59 -22.75
N LEU A 71 -4.34 -4.08 -23.55
CA LEU A 71 -3.09 -4.65 -23.05
C LEU A 71 -2.24 -3.60 -22.33
N GLU A 72 -2.07 -2.42 -22.91
CA GLU A 72 -1.31 -1.32 -22.30
C GLU A 72 -1.92 -0.88 -20.96
N LEU A 73 -3.26 -0.77 -20.90
CA LEU A 73 -3.97 -0.42 -19.67
C LEU A 73 -3.79 -1.48 -18.58
N GLU A 74 -3.79 -2.76 -18.96
CA GLU A 74 -3.59 -3.86 -18.02
C GLU A 74 -2.15 -3.91 -17.50
N LEU A 75 -1.16 -3.70 -18.36
CA LEU A 75 0.26 -3.61 -17.96
C LEU A 75 0.50 -2.48 -16.97
N LYS A 76 -0.03 -1.27 -17.23
CA LYS A 76 0.06 -0.15 -16.28
C LYS A 76 -0.63 -0.45 -14.95
N SER A 77 -1.70 -1.25 -14.96
CA SER A 77 -2.40 -1.66 -13.74
C SER A 77 -1.57 -2.66 -12.94
N PHE A 78 -0.94 -3.61 -13.62
CA PHE A 78 0.01 -4.55 -13.01
C PHE A 78 1.18 -3.81 -12.35
N GLU A 79 1.82 -2.86 -13.05
CA GLU A 79 2.93 -2.06 -12.53
C GLU A 79 2.54 -1.33 -11.23
N ARG A 80 1.42 -0.60 -11.24
CA ARG A 80 0.91 0.09 -10.03
C ARG A 80 0.64 -0.86 -8.87
N HIS A 81 0.11 -2.05 -9.13
CA HIS A 81 -0.12 -3.03 -8.07
C HIS A 81 1.21 -3.58 -7.51
N SER A 82 2.21 -3.79 -8.37
CA SER A 82 3.55 -4.22 -7.96
C SER A 82 4.22 -3.18 -7.08
N ASP A 83 4.19 -1.90 -7.47
CA ASP A 83 4.75 -0.81 -6.67
C ASP A 83 4.07 -0.69 -5.30
N MET A 84 2.75 -0.89 -5.26
CA MET A 84 2.01 -0.85 -4.00
C MET A 84 2.35 -2.03 -3.08
N ILE A 85 2.73 -3.20 -3.62
CA ILE A 85 3.26 -4.30 -2.80
C ILE A 85 4.58 -3.89 -2.14
N VAL A 86 5.48 -3.27 -2.88
CA VAL A 86 6.77 -2.80 -2.35
C VAL A 86 6.53 -1.83 -1.18
N GLN A 87 5.58 -0.90 -1.32
CA GLN A 87 5.23 0.03 -0.25
C GLN A 87 4.61 -0.67 0.97
N VAL A 88 3.76 -1.67 0.76
CA VAL A 88 3.18 -2.48 1.85
C VAL A 88 4.25 -3.27 2.59
N ASP A 89 5.19 -3.88 1.87
CA ASP A 89 6.30 -4.63 2.46
C ASP A 89 7.24 -3.73 3.25
N HIS A 90 7.50 -2.52 2.74
CA HIS A 90 8.23 -1.50 3.47
C HIS A 90 7.51 -1.10 4.76
N ALA A 91 6.21 -0.84 4.71
CA ALA A 91 5.42 -0.50 5.88
C ALA A 91 5.41 -1.62 6.94
N LEU A 92 5.35 -2.89 6.51
CA LEU A 92 5.45 -4.05 7.40
C LEU A 92 6.82 -4.13 8.09
N ALA A 93 7.91 -3.91 7.34
CA ALA A 93 9.26 -3.86 7.91
C ALA A 93 9.38 -2.76 8.96
N ARG A 94 8.80 -1.58 8.69
CA ARG A 94 8.78 -0.46 9.64
C ARG A 94 8.00 -0.74 10.93
N ILE A 95 6.98 -1.59 10.88
CA ILE A 95 6.28 -2.04 12.09
C ILE A 95 7.24 -2.87 12.95
N ASP A 96 8.00 -3.77 12.33
CA ASP A 96 8.95 -4.64 13.03
C ASP A 96 10.14 -3.84 13.60
N ASP A 97 10.55 -2.75 12.91
CA ASP A 97 11.59 -1.82 13.38
C ASP A 97 11.09 -0.80 14.44
N GLY A 98 9.79 -0.75 14.70
CA GLY A 98 9.19 0.20 15.65
C GLY A 98 9.07 1.64 15.15
N ASN A 99 9.31 1.87 13.85
CA ASN A 99 9.28 3.19 13.22
C ASN A 99 7.96 3.49 12.50
N PHE A 100 7.02 2.55 12.43
CA PHE A 100 5.74 2.74 11.76
C PHE A 100 4.92 3.88 12.39
N GLY A 101 4.17 4.61 11.55
CA GLY A 101 3.40 5.77 11.96
C GLY A 101 4.16 7.10 11.88
N TYR A 102 5.49 7.10 11.83
CA TYR A 102 6.24 8.36 11.75
C TYR A 102 6.61 8.72 10.30
N CYS A 103 6.81 10.00 9.99
CA CYS A 103 7.24 10.43 8.66
C CYS A 103 8.72 10.11 8.48
N GLU A 104 9.10 9.45 7.39
CA GLU A 104 10.52 9.15 7.10
C GLU A 104 11.38 10.40 6.86
N LEU A 105 10.77 11.48 6.37
CA LEU A 105 11.49 12.72 6.06
C LEU A 105 11.66 13.63 7.29
N THR A 106 10.59 13.79 8.07
CA THR A 106 10.57 14.77 9.18
C THR A 106 10.58 14.14 10.57
N GLY A 107 10.25 12.86 10.69
CA GLY A 107 10.05 12.18 11.97
C GLY A 107 8.69 12.48 12.63
N ASP A 108 7.85 13.35 12.04
CA ASP A 108 6.56 13.71 12.62
C ASP A 108 5.55 12.56 12.58
N GLU A 109 4.60 12.56 13.50
CA GLU A 109 3.48 11.60 13.50
C GLU A 109 2.62 11.73 12.22
N ILE A 110 2.33 10.60 11.59
CA ILE A 110 1.36 10.51 10.50
C ILE A 110 -0.02 10.30 11.14
N GLY A 111 -0.95 11.21 10.84
CA GLY A 111 -2.28 11.16 11.44
C GLY A 111 -3.00 9.82 11.20
N LEU A 112 -3.66 9.29 12.22
CA LEU A 112 -4.44 8.05 12.15
C LEU A 112 -5.45 8.03 10.98
N PRO A 113 -6.18 9.12 10.66
CA PRO A 113 -7.09 9.13 9.51
C PRO A 113 -6.39 8.85 8.17
N ARG A 114 -5.13 9.28 8.02
CA ARG A 114 -4.33 9.03 6.82
C ARG A 114 -3.89 7.57 6.74
N LEU A 115 -3.42 7.00 7.84
CA LEU A 115 -3.04 5.58 7.90
C LEU A 115 -4.27 4.67 7.74
N GLU A 116 -5.43 5.13 8.18
CA GLU A 116 -6.68 4.42 7.98
C GLU A 116 -7.08 4.39 6.48
N ALA A 117 -6.92 5.51 5.77
CA ALA A 117 -7.18 5.56 4.33
C ALA A 117 -6.09 4.86 3.49
N ILE A 118 -4.82 5.07 3.85
CA ILE A 118 -3.63 4.61 3.12
C ILE A 118 -2.63 4.03 4.14
N PRO A 119 -2.72 2.74 4.49
CA PRO A 119 -1.96 2.14 5.59
C PRO A 119 -0.46 2.00 5.34
N PHE A 120 -0.02 2.13 4.08
CA PHE A 120 1.38 2.05 3.68
C PHE A 120 2.03 3.43 3.49
N ALA A 121 1.36 4.52 3.90
CA ALA A 121 1.92 5.86 3.78
C ALA A 121 3.20 6.02 4.62
N SER A 122 4.32 6.34 3.96
CA SER A 122 5.62 6.57 4.62
C SER A 122 5.86 8.03 5.04
N MET A 123 5.09 8.96 4.48
CA MET A 123 5.25 10.40 4.67
C MET A 123 3.98 11.08 5.17
N SER A 124 4.17 12.15 5.96
CA SER A 124 3.09 13.07 6.36
C SER A 124 2.61 13.90 5.17
N ILE A 125 1.42 14.50 5.28
CA ILE A 125 0.84 15.33 4.20
C ILE A 125 1.74 16.53 3.89
N LYS A 126 2.21 17.23 4.93
CA LYS A 126 3.12 18.38 4.78
C LYS A 126 4.41 17.99 4.06
N ALA A 127 5.03 16.87 4.48
CA ALA A 127 6.24 16.38 3.85
C ALA A 127 6.02 16.01 2.38
N LEU A 128 4.86 15.42 2.06
CA LEU A 128 4.48 15.10 0.69
C LEU A 128 4.26 16.37 -0.16
N GLU A 129 3.56 17.38 0.37
CA GLU A 129 3.35 18.67 -0.31
C GLU A 129 4.68 19.37 -0.62
N GLU A 130 5.62 19.36 0.32
CA GLU A 130 6.95 19.95 0.11
C GLU A 130 7.79 19.16 -0.90
N PHE A 131 7.64 17.84 -0.90
CA PHE A 131 8.28 16.96 -1.87
C PHE A 131 7.76 17.23 -3.29
N GLU A 132 6.44 17.25 -3.48
CA GLU A 132 5.77 17.52 -4.76
C GLU A 132 6.01 18.94 -5.28
N ALA A 133 6.18 19.92 -4.37
CA ALA A 133 6.53 21.30 -4.71
C ALA A 133 7.97 21.48 -5.25
N GLY A 134 8.73 20.40 -5.44
CA GLY A 134 10.02 20.42 -6.10
C GLY A 134 11.20 20.77 -5.21
N ARG A 135 11.05 20.71 -3.87
CA ARG A 135 12.16 20.88 -2.91
C ARG A 135 12.74 19.55 -2.43
N GLY A 136 12.05 18.44 -2.67
CA GLY A 136 12.53 17.09 -2.37
C GLY A 136 13.07 16.42 -3.62
N ASN A 137 14.39 16.39 -3.77
CA ASN A 137 15.02 15.55 -4.78
C ASN A 137 15.04 14.10 -4.26
N MET A 138 14.11 13.25 -4.70
CA MET A 138 14.26 11.79 -4.53
C MET A 138 14.30 11.15 -5.91
N PHE A 139 15.53 11.09 -6.42
CA PHE A 139 15.91 10.09 -7.40
C PHE A 139 15.53 8.71 -6.85
N LEU A 140 14.47 8.11 -7.39
CA LEU A 140 14.42 6.67 -7.53
C LEU A 140 15.44 6.32 -8.62
N THR A 141 16.72 6.19 -8.26
CA THR A 141 17.72 5.57 -9.13
C THR A 141 18.38 4.41 -8.42
N ASN A 142 18.23 3.27 -9.11
CA ASN A 142 18.78 1.93 -8.96
C ASN A 142 18.16 1.03 -7.90
#